data_AF-B6WAW9-F1
#
_entry.id   AF-B6WAW9-F1
#
_cell.length_a   1.000
_cell.length_b   1.000
_cell.length_c   1.000
_cell.angle_alpha   90.00
_cell.angle_beta   90.00
_cell.angle_gamma   90.00
#
_symmetry.space_group_name_H-M   'P 1'
#
loop_
_entity.id
_entity.type
_entity.pdbx_description
1 polymer ?
#
loop_
_entity_poly.entity_id
_entity_poly.type
_entity_poly.pdbx_seq_one_letter_code
_entity_poly.pdbx_strand_id
1 'polypeptide(L)'
;MPDKIVVKVKEEYPYMYTTYKKDKYIITNNGKVLDRTIKLNNKSLIKIKLPKKKPQIGKKFTDDKNILEFISLLQKLKYSKDIKEIDLENYNDIGIIIKDIQINFGDLKNYKYKLKLLDSVLKDIDNKKLKAYSISLDKGKNPVVEVEEKSLDEKDEDN
;
A
#
# COMPACT_ATOMS: atom_id res chain seq x y z
N MET A 1 25.47 7.86 40.11
CA MET A 1 24.54 8.56 39.20
C MET A 1 24.03 7.54 38.18
N PRO A 2 22.84 7.68 37.56
CA PRO A 2 22.46 6.78 36.48
C PRO A 2 23.07 7.27 35.15
N ASP A 3 24.10 6.58 34.67
CA ASP A 3 24.91 6.92 33.49
C ASP A 3 24.28 6.45 32.16
N LYS A 4 22.95 6.60 32.00
CA LYS A 4 22.27 6.09 30.79
C LYS A 4 21.32 7.13 30.20
N ILE A 5 21.65 7.58 28.99
CA ILE A 5 20.74 8.30 28.09
C ILE A 5 20.07 7.27 27.19
N VAL A 6 18.74 7.18 27.26
CA VAL A 6 17.95 6.31 26.38
C VAL A 6 17.50 7.12 25.16
N VAL A 7 18.15 6.92 24.01
CA VAL A 7 17.76 7.53 22.73
C VAL A 7 16.90 6.55 21.95
N LYS A 8 15.65 6.94 21.62
CA LYS A 8 14.77 6.20 20.70
C LYS A 8 14.82 6.88 19.32
N VAL A 9 15.51 6.28 18.36
CA VAL A 9 15.54 6.77 16.97
C VAL A 9 14.35 6.16 16.20
N LYS A 10 13.57 7.01 15.54
CA LYS A 10 12.61 6.58 14.50
C LYS A 10 13.12 7.10 13.17
N GLU A 11 13.45 6.20 12.25
CA GLU A 11 13.96 6.58 10.94
C GLU A 11 12.86 7.19 10.06
N GLU A 12 13.12 8.38 9.53
CA GLU A 12 12.34 9.05 8.50
C GLU A 12 13.09 8.90 7.17
N TYR A 13 12.47 8.26 6.18
CA TYR A 13 13.09 8.01 4.89
C TYR A 13 12.08 8.19 3.73
N PRO A 14 12.54 8.55 2.52
CA PRO A 14 11.70 8.61 1.33
C PRO A 14 11.02 7.26 1.06
N TYR A 15 9.69 7.25 0.94
CA TYR A 15 8.91 6.03 0.80
C TYR A 15 7.96 6.07 -0.38
N MET A 16 7.30 7.21 -0.59
CA MET A 16 6.30 7.37 -1.64
C MET A 16 6.58 8.63 -2.46
N TYR A 17 5.89 8.77 -3.58
CA TYR A 17 5.80 10.03 -4.30
C TYR A 17 4.40 10.22 -4.86
N THR A 18 3.96 11.48 -4.95
CA THR A 18 2.73 11.87 -5.65
C THR A 18 3.05 12.81 -6.78
N THR A 19 2.18 12.88 -7.79
CA THR A 19 2.32 13.80 -8.92
C THR A 19 1.22 14.85 -8.85
N TYR A 20 1.59 16.13 -8.88
CA TYR A 20 0.66 17.23 -9.01
C TYR A 20 1.07 18.09 -10.21
N LYS A 21 0.22 18.13 -11.24
CA LYS A 21 0.56 18.67 -12.57
C LYS A 21 1.81 17.96 -13.13
N LYS A 22 2.93 18.68 -13.28
CA LYS A 22 4.19 18.18 -13.84
C LYS A 22 5.18 17.77 -12.73
N ASP A 23 4.89 18.18 -11.50
CA ASP A 23 5.79 18.05 -10.38
C ASP A 23 5.54 16.76 -9.63
N LYS A 24 6.62 16.12 -9.19
CA LYS A 24 6.61 14.98 -8.28
C LYS A 24 7.03 15.43 -6.90
N TYR A 25 6.26 15.04 -5.89
CA TYR A 25 6.52 15.36 -4.49
C TYR A 25 6.93 14.08 -3.78
N ILE A 26 8.10 14.09 -3.15
CA ILE A 26 8.63 12.95 -2.39
C ILE A 26 8.02 12.99 -1.00
N ILE A 27 7.52 11.85 -0.55
CA ILE A 27 6.82 11.68 0.71
C ILE A 27 7.55 10.60 1.53
N THR A 28 7.77 10.89 2.80
CA THR A 28 8.42 9.97 3.73
C THR A 28 7.50 8.82 4.16
N ASN A 29 8.07 7.80 4.79
CA ASN A 29 7.34 6.68 5.41
C ASN A 29 6.30 7.10 6.47
N ASN A 30 6.40 8.32 7.02
CA ASN A 30 5.43 8.87 7.99
C ASN A 30 4.46 9.91 7.38
N GLY A 31 4.50 10.11 6.06
CA GLY A 31 3.57 10.96 5.33
C GLY A 31 3.96 12.43 5.22
N LYS A 32 5.17 12.82 5.63
CA LYS A 32 5.70 14.17 5.43
C LYS A 32 6.18 14.36 4.00
N VAL A 33 5.84 15.48 3.38
CA VAL A 33 6.36 15.88 2.07
C VAL A 33 7.78 16.42 2.26
N LEU A 34 8.76 15.69 1.74
CA LEU A 34 10.19 15.98 1.90
C LEU A 34 10.67 17.01 0.88
N ASP A 35 10.33 16.80 -0.39
CA ASP A 35 10.92 17.55 -1.51
C ASP A 35 10.02 17.54 -2.76
N ARG A 36 10.38 18.35 -3.76
CA ARG A 36 9.73 18.47 -5.07
C ARG A 36 10.76 18.36 -6.19
N THR A 37 10.48 17.50 -7.17
CA THR A 37 11.30 17.32 -8.37
C THR A 37 10.45 17.14 -9.62
N ILE A 38 11.04 17.33 -10.80
CA ILE A 38 10.40 17.03 -12.09
C ILE A 38 10.77 15.61 -12.57
N LYS A 39 11.94 15.10 -12.17
CA LYS A 39 12.44 13.76 -12.54
C LYS A 39 12.58 12.89 -11.31
N LEU A 40 12.03 11.67 -11.40
CA LEU A 40 12.16 10.67 -10.34
C LEU A 40 13.25 9.69 -10.77
N ASN A 41 14.40 9.72 -10.10
CA ASN A 41 15.51 8.84 -10.42
C ASN A 41 15.39 7.49 -9.69
N ASN A 42 14.62 7.43 -8.61
CA ASN A 42 14.44 6.22 -7.83
C ASN A 42 13.16 5.47 -8.23
N LYS A 43 13.31 4.25 -8.75
CA LYS A 43 12.20 3.35 -9.11
C LYS A 43 11.54 2.65 -7.90
N SER A 44 12.14 2.72 -6.70
CA SER A 44 11.65 2.02 -5.51
C SER A 44 10.58 2.77 -4.72
N LEU A 45 10.28 4.03 -5.07
CA LEU A 45 9.27 4.82 -4.37
C LEU A 45 7.88 4.40 -4.85
N ILE A 46 6.98 4.19 -3.90
CA ILE A 46 5.58 3.85 -4.19
C ILE A 46 4.88 5.07 -4.75
N LYS A 47 4.12 4.90 -5.84
CA LYS A 47 3.26 5.97 -6.32
C LYS A 47 2.03 6.08 -5.42
N ILE A 48 1.77 7.27 -4.88
CA ILE A 48 0.53 7.55 -4.15
C ILE A 48 -0.27 8.61 -4.90
N LYS A 49 -1.49 8.27 -5.29
CA LYS A 49 -2.43 9.26 -5.84
C LYS A 49 -3.24 9.84 -4.70
N LEU A 50 -3.41 11.16 -4.72
CA LEU A 50 -4.05 11.92 -3.64
C LEU A 50 -5.13 12.81 -4.24
N PRO A 51 -6.13 13.26 -3.45
CA PRO A 51 -7.11 14.24 -3.92
C PRO A 51 -6.41 15.48 -4.50
N LYS A 52 -7.06 16.16 -5.45
CA LYS A 52 -6.51 17.26 -6.27
C LYS A 52 -6.15 18.53 -5.46
N LYS A 53 -5.20 18.42 -4.54
CA LYS A 53 -4.65 19.48 -3.70
C LYS A 53 -3.13 19.45 -3.83
N LYS A 54 -2.53 20.64 -4.00
CA LYS A 54 -1.08 20.77 -4.12
C LYS A 54 -0.41 20.37 -2.79
N PRO A 55 0.53 19.39 -2.78
CA PRO A 55 1.30 19.07 -1.58
C PRO A 55 2.19 20.24 -1.14
N GLN A 56 2.42 20.36 0.16
CA GLN A 56 3.25 21.42 0.76
C GLN A 56 4.48 20.79 1.41
N ILE A 57 5.68 21.21 0.97
CA ILE A 57 6.95 20.74 1.54
C ILE A 57 6.99 21.04 3.05
N GLY A 58 7.53 20.09 3.82
CA GLY A 58 7.64 20.18 5.28
C GLY A 58 6.36 19.80 6.03
N LYS A 59 5.21 19.72 5.36
CA LYS A 59 3.93 19.30 5.95
C LYS A 59 3.58 17.86 5.60
N LYS A 60 2.62 17.29 6.32
CA LYS A 60 2.06 15.99 5.94
C LYS A 60 1.18 16.13 4.69
N PHE A 61 1.12 15.07 3.89
CA PHE A 61 0.22 15.03 2.74
C PHE A 61 -1.25 14.96 3.17
N THR A 62 -1.51 14.46 4.39
CA THR A 62 -2.82 14.44 5.04
C THR A 62 -2.67 14.58 6.55
N ASP A 63 -3.68 15.18 7.19
CA ASP A 63 -3.80 15.22 8.65
C ASP A 63 -4.71 14.10 9.20
N ASP A 64 -5.30 13.29 8.30
CA ASP A 64 -6.13 12.15 8.67
C ASP A 64 -5.28 11.03 9.30
N LYS A 65 -5.50 10.81 10.60
CA LYS A 65 -4.80 9.79 11.38
C LYS A 65 -5.08 8.37 10.88
N ASN A 66 -6.27 8.08 10.37
CA ASN A 66 -6.62 6.76 9.86
C ASN A 66 -5.86 6.46 8.57
N ILE A 67 -5.71 7.44 7.68
CA ILE A 67 -4.89 7.28 6.46
C ILE A 67 -3.42 7.04 6.85
N LEU A 68 -2.87 7.82 7.78
CA LEU A 68 -1.48 7.65 8.21
C LEU A 68 -1.26 6.28 8.89
N GLU A 69 -2.20 5.83 9.71
CA GLU A 69 -2.15 4.51 10.33
C GLU A 69 -2.28 3.39 9.29
N PHE A 70 -3.19 3.53 8.33
CA PHE A 70 -3.34 2.60 7.21
C PHE A 70 -2.03 2.44 6.41
N ILE A 71 -1.39 3.55 6.03
CA ILE A 71 -0.08 3.55 5.35
C ILE A 71 1.00 2.89 6.23
N SER A 72 0.99 3.13 7.54
CA SER A 72 1.92 2.51 8.48
C SER A 72 1.70 1.00 8.61
N LEU A 73 0.46 0.52 8.54
CA LEU A 73 0.15 -0.91 8.57
C LEU A 73 0.49 -1.60 7.25
N LEU A 74 0.27 -0.93 6.10
CA LEU A 74 0.70 -1.44 4.79
C LEU A 74 2.21 -1.70 4.76
N GLN A 75 3.02 -0.82 5.36
CA GLN A 75 4.47 -1.01 5.50
C GLN A 75 4.88 -2.27 6.28
N LYS A 76 4.00 -2.78 7.14
CA LYS A 76 4.26 -3.97 7.97
C LYS A 76 3.88 -5.27 7.28
N LEU A 77 3.20 -5.21 6.13
CA LEU A 77 2.90 -6.40 5.35
C LEU A 77 4.19 -7.04 4.84
N LYS A 78 4.20 -8.37 4.75
CA LYS A 78 5.29 -9.14 4.12
C LYS A 78 5.58 -8.63 2.69
N TYR A 79 4.52 -8.23 2.00
CA TYR A 79 4.51 -7.75 0.62
C TYR A 79 4.71 -6.24 0.47
N SER A 80 5.09 -5.52 1.53
CA SER A 80 5.24 -4.06 1.51
C SER A 80 6.20 -3.55 0.42
N LYS A 81 7.27 -4.31 0.16
CA LYS A 81 8.26 -4.00 -0.89
C LYS A 81 7.73 -4.17 -2.31
N ASP A 82 6.65 -4.94 -2.47
CA ASP A 82 6.04 -5.22 -3.77
C ASP A 82 4.91 -4.24 -4.11
N ILE A 83 4.56 -3.33 -3.19
CA ILE A 83 3.54 -2.30 -3.44
C ILE A 83 4.08 -1.32 -4.49
N LYS A 84 3.38 -1.19 -5.61
CA LYS A 84 3.73 -0.27 -6.70
C LYS A 84 2.94 1.04 -6.63
N GLU A 85 1.66 0.96 -6.29
CA GLU A 85 0.76 2.10 -6.26
C GLU A 85 -0.26 1.99 -5.12
N ILE A 86 -0.62 3.14 -4.54
CA ILE A 86 -1.75 3.32 -3.62
C ILE A 86 -2.60 4.47 -4.16
N ASP A 87 -3.87 4.22 -4.44
CA ASP A 87 -4.81 5.22 -4.91
C ASP A 87 -5.70 5.69 -3.76
N LEU A 88 -5.51 6.95 -3.34
CA LEU A 88 -6.33 7.62 -2.34
C LEU A 88 -7.06 8.84 -2.93
N GLU A 89 -7.27 8.92 -4.25
CA GLU A 89 -8.04 10.04 -4.82
C GLU A 89 -9.49 10.06 -4.30
N ASN A 90 -10.06 8.88 -4.06
CA ASN A 90 -11.38 8.68 -3.45
C ASN A 90 -11.25 7.80 -2.20
N TYR A 91 -11.49 8.37 -1.02
CA TYR A 91 -11.37 7.63 0.24
C TYR A 91 -12.44 6.55 0.46
N ASN A 92 -13.49 6.53 -0.37
CA ASN A 92 -14.50 5.46 -0.36
C ASN A 92 -14.15 4.30 -1.30
N ASP A 93 -13.13 4.46 -2.14
CA ASP A 93 -12.74 3.50 -3.19
C ASP A 93 -11.21 3.50 -3.33
N ILE A 94 -10.54 2.94 -2.34
CA ILE A 94 -9.08 2.86 -2.29
C ILE A 94 -8.61 1.69 -3.14
N GLY A 95 -7.69 1.95 -4.06
CA GLY A 95 -7.00 0.94 -4.85
C GLY A 95 -5.56 0.73 -4.37
N ILE A 96 -5.05 -0.49 -4.46
CA ILE A 96 -3.61 -0.78 -4.26
C ILE A 96 -3.14 -1.69 -5.39
N ILE A 97 -1.92 -1.50 -5.86
CA ILE A 97 -1.25 -2.45 -6.76
C ILE A 97 -0.09 -3.08 -6.00
N ILE A 98 -0.13 -4.41 -5.81
CA ILE A 98 0.92 -5.19 -5.15
C ILE A 98 1.44 -6.24 -6.14
N LYS A 99 2.74 -6.24 -6.45
CA LYS A 99 3.31 -6.95 -7.61
C LYS A 99 2.55 -6.52 -8.87
N ASP A 100 1.72 -7.37 -9.43
CA ASP A 100 0.85 -7.07 -10.59
C ASP A 100 -0.63 -7.39 -10.30
N ILE A 101 -0.99 -7.50 -9.02
CA ILE A 101 -2.34 -7.78 -8.54
C ILE A 101 -3.02 -6.46 -8.18
N GLN A 102 -4.20 -6.22 -8.76
CA GLN A 102 -5.05 -5.10 -8.40
C GLN A 102 -5.87 -5.43 -7.15
N ILE A 103 -5.75 -4.61 -6.11
CA ILE A 103 -6.51 -4.74 -4.88
C ILE A 103 -7.57 -3.65 -4.84
N ASN A 104 -8.84 -4.06 -4.90
CA ASN A 104 -9.97 -3.17 -4.64
C ASN A 104 -10.23 -3.17 -3.13
N PHE A 105 -9.66 -2.21 -2.42
CA PHE A 105 -9.71 -2.14 -0.96
C PHE A 105 -11.03 -1.55 -0.46
N GLY A 106 -11.66 -0.67 -1.24
CA GLY A 106 -12.85 0.09 -0.85
C GLY A 106 -12.52 1.18 0.17
N ASP A 107 -13.42 1.44 1.13
CA ASP A 107 -13.22 2.49 2.13
C ASP A 107 -12.25 2.08 3.27
N LEU A 108 -12.00 2.97 4.24
CA LEU A 108 -11.19 2.62 5.42
C LEU A 108 -11.99 1.95 6.55
N LYS A 109 -13.26 1.56 6.37
CA LYS A 109 -13.99 0.86 7.44
C LYS A 109 -13.34 -0.49 7.69
N ASN A 110 -13.08 -0.81 8.96
CA ASN A 110 -12.44 -2.05 9.39
C ASN A 110 -11.09 -2.34 8.68
N TYR A 111 -10.35 -1.31 8.27
CA TYR A 111 -9.12 -1.47 7.49
C TYR A 111 -8.09 -2.42 8.14
N LYS A 112 -8.01 -2.46 9.48
CA LYS A 112 -7.14 -3.40 10.21
C LYS A 112 -7.50 -4.86 9.94
N TYR A 113 -8.79 -5.18 9.88
CA TYR A 113 -9.28 -6.52 9.52
C TYR A 113 -9.00 -6.81 8.05
N LYS A 114 -9.35 -5.88 7.15
CA LYS A 114 -9.11 -6.03 5.71
C LYS A 114 -7.63 -6.25 5.37
N LEU A 115 -6.71 -5.57 6.06
CA LEU A 115 -5.27 -5.79 5.90
C LEU A 115 -4.81 -7.17 6.36
N LYS A 116 -5.36 -7.71 7.46
CA LYS A 116 -5.09 -9.09 7.89
C LYS A 116 -5.61 -10.11 6.87
N LEU A 117 -6.80 -9.86 6.34
CA LEU A 117 -7.41 -10.70 5.31
C LEU A 117 -6.57 -10.66 4.02
N LEU A 118 -6.16 -9.48 3.58
CA LEU A 118 -5.26 -9.30 2.43
C LEU A 118 -3.95 -10.08 2.61
N ASP A 119 -3.32 -9.98 3.77
CA ASP A 119 -2.09 -10.73 4.07
C ASP A 119 -2.32 -12.25 3.98
N SER A 120 -3.45 -12.75 4.47
CA SER A 120 -3.83 -14.17 4.36
C SER A 120 -4.05 -14.59 2.90
N VAL A 121 -4.78 -13.79 2.12
CA VAL A 121 -5.08 -14.09 0.71
C VAL A 121 -3.81 -14.10 -0.12
N LEU A 122 -2.91 -13.12 0.06
CA LEU A 122 -1.63 -13.07 -0.66
C LEU A 122 -0.73 -14.26 -0.31
N LYS A 123 -0.72 -14.70 0.96
CA LYS A 123 -0.02 -15.92 1.38
C LYS A 123 -0.59 -17.15 0.69
N ASP A 124 -1.90 -17.28 0.61
CA ASP A 124 -2.55 -18.41 -0.05
C ASP A 124 -2.26 -18.44 -1.56
N ILE A 125 -2.27 -17.27 -2.21
CA ILE A 125 -1.90 -17.13 -3.63
C ILE A 125 -0.47 -17.59 -3.87
N ASP A 126 0.49 -17.13 -3.07
CA ASP A 126 1.89 -17.56 -3.19
C ASP A 126 2.05 -19.07 -2.92
N ASN A 127 1.41 -19.59 -1.86
CA ASN A 127 1.52 -21.00 -1.46
C ASN A 127 0.93 -21.94 -2.51
N LYS A 128 -0.20 -21.55 -3.11
CA LYS A 128 -0.88 -22.29 -4.18
C LYS A 128 -0.33 -21.96 -5.57
N LYS A 129 0.69 -21.09 -5.67
CA LYS A 129 1.29 -20.61 -6.92
C LYS A 129 0.26 -20.08 -7.93
N LEU A 130 -0.83 -19.49 -7.43
CA LEU A 130 -1.91 -18.97 -8.27
C LEU A 130 -1.45 -17.71 -8.98
N LYS A 131 -1.78 -17.59 -10.26
CA LYS A 131 -1.63 -16.32 -10.98
C LYS A 131 -2.89 -15.49 -10.81
N ALA A 132 -2.93 -14.70 -9.73
CA ALA A 132 -4.02 -13.77 -9.44
C ALA A 132 -3.87 -12.45 -10.22
N TYR A 133 -4.98 -11.90 -10.68
CA TYR A 133 -5.06 -10.59 -11.31
C TYR A 133 -5.69 -9.55 -10.42
N SER A 134 -6.70 -9.94 -9.63
CA SER A 134 -7.41 -9.02 -8.75
C SER A 134 -7.82 -9.66 -7.42
N ILE A 135 -7.89 -8.83 -6.38
CA ILE A 135 -8.46 -9.17 -5.07
C ILE A 135 -9.43 -8.05 -4.69
N SER A 136 -10.69 -8.39 -4.48
CA SER A 136 -11.72 -7.47 -4.02
C SER A 136 -12.03 -7.70 -2.54
N LEU A 137 -11.86 -6.66 -1.72
CA LEU A 137 -12.13 -6.65 -0.27
C LEU A 137 -13.36 -5.79 0.10
N ASP A 138 -14.05 -5.29 -0.92
CA ASP A 138 -15.18 -4.36 -0.86
C ASP A 138 -16.53 -5.05 -1.17
N LYS A 139 -16.51 -6.29 -1.68
CA LYS A 139 -17.69 -7.10 -2.07
C LYS A 139 -18.36 -7.86 -0.90
N GLY A 140 -18.13 -7.44 0.35
CA GLY A 140 -18.76 -8.03 1.54
C GLY A 140 -17.75 -8.51 2.59
N LYS A 141 -18.09 -9.58 3.33
CA LYS A 141 -17.24 -10.12 4.41
C LYS A 141 -16.05 -10.94 3.89
N ASN A 142 -16.21 -11.57 2.74
CA ASN A 142 -15.23 -12.49 2.16
C ASN A 142 -14.52 -11.83 0.98
N PRO A 143 -13.21 -12.09 0.80
CA PRO A 143 -12.48 -11.59 -0.34
C PRO A 143 -12.90 -12.37 -1.60
N VAL A 144 -12.96 -11.69 -2.74
CA VAL A 144 -13.09 -12.33 -4.05
C VAL A 144 -11.76 -12.22 -4.77
N VAL A 145 -11.23 -13.34 -5.25
CA VAL A 145 -9.94 -13.41 -5.96
C VAL A 145 -10.18 -13.86 -7.38
N GLU A 146 -9.72 -13.09 -8.35
CA GLU A 146 -9.77 -13.45 -9.77
C GLU A 146 -8.39 -13.96 -10.19
N VAL A 147 -8.35 -15.17 -10.75
CA VAL A 147 -7.13 -15.89 -11.14
C VAL A 147 -7.20 -16.34 -12.59
N GLU A 148 -6.05 -16.67 -13.19
CA GLU A 148 -5.99 -17.33 -14.50
C GLU A 148 -6.72 -18.69 -14.43
N GLU A 149 -7.60 -18.98 -15.39
CA GLU A 149 -8.43 -20.19 -15.41
C GLU A 149 -7.60 -21.47 -15.21
N LYS A 150 -6.46 -21.57 -15.90
CA LYS A 150 -5.50 -22.69 -15.78
C LYS A 150 -4.85 -22.85 -14.40
N SER A 151 -4.94 -21.85 -13.53
CA SER A 151 -4.42 -21.93 -12.15
C SER A 151 -5.36 -22.69 -11.21
N LEU A 152 -6.59 -23.02 -11.65
CA LEU A 152 -7.55 -23.79 -10.85
C LEU A 152 -7.43 -25.31 -11.08
N ASP A 153 -6.75 -25.73 -12.15
CA ASP A 153 -6.72 -27.12 -12.61
C ASP A 153 -5.60 -27.99 -11.99
N GLU A 154 -4.76 -27.47 -11.09
CA GLU A 154 -3.70 -28.28 -10.44
C GLU A 154 -4.18 -29.13 -9.24
N LYS A 155 -5.49 -29.41 -9.15
CA LYS A 155 -6.02 -30.42 -8.23
C LYS A 155 -7.15 -31.18 -8.87
N ASP A 156 -6.82 -32.08 -9.78
CA ASP A 156 -7.51 -33.35 -9.99
C ASP A 156 -6.69 -34.16 -11.00
N GLU A 157 -5.54 -34.67 -10.58
CA GLU A 157 -4.93 -35.86 -11.17
C GLU A 157 -3.88 -36.44 -10.22
N ASP A 158 -3.89 -37.78 -10.14
CA ASP A 158 -3.01 -38.70 -9.39
C ASP A 158 -3.40 -39.08 -7.94
N ASN A 159 -4.46 -39.89 -7.82
CA ASN A 159 -4.46 -41.36 -7.53
C ASN A 159 -5.66 -41.82 -6.69
#